data_AF-A0A8J7SY04-F1
#
_entry.id   AF-A0A8J7SY04-F1
#
_cell.length_a   1.000
_cell.length_b   1.000
_cell.length_c   1.000
_cell.angle_alpha   90.00
_cell.angle_beta   90.00
_cell.angle_gamma   90.00
#
_symmetry.space_group_name_H-M   'P 1'
#
loop_
_entity.id
_entity.type
_entity.pdbx_description
1 polymer ?
#
loop_
_entity_poly.entity_id
_entity_poly.type
_entity_poly.pdbx_seq_one_letter_code
_entity_poly.pdbx_strand_id
1 'polypeptide(L)'
;VYKVDGEVYKQIDVTYGTAITPEEAPTKEGYIFMGWSEIPATMPAHDVEVTGEFTKVTAIMQALGSTGRADVYSIEGRLIMRQATLSDVKALPNGLYLIGGRKVRIVR
;
A
#
# COMPACT_ATOMS: atom_id res chain seq x y z
N VAL A 1 6.02 8.93 19.50
CA VAL A 1 5.04 7.81 19.50
C VAL A 1 4.80 7.35 18.07
N TYR A 2 4.86 6.05 17.83
CA TYR A 2 4.48 5.44 16.56
C TYR A 2 3.04 4.94 16.64
N LYS A 3 2.22 5.32 15.68
CA LYS A 3 0.84 4.84 15.52
C LYS A 3 0.66 4.15 14.19
N VAL A 4 -0.11 3.06 14.18
CA VAL A 4 -0.48 2.35 12.96
C VAL A 4 -2.01 2.29 12.89
N ASP A 5 -2.58 2.71 11.76
CA ASP A 5 -4.03 2.75 11.54
C ASP A 5 -4.79 3.51 12.68
N GLY A 6 -4.13 4.53 13.26
CA GLY A 6 -4.67 5.35 14.36
C GLY A 6 -4.45 4.78 15.77
N GLU A 7 -3.99 3.55 15.91
CA GLU A 7 -3.71 2.91 17.21
C GLU A 7 -2.23 3.01 17.58
N VAL A 8 -1.93 3.10 18.89
CA VAL A 8 -0.54 3.15 19.36
C VAL A 8 0.13 1.81 19.09
N TYR A 9 1.17 1.84 18.24
CA TYR A 9 1.98 0.68 17.88
C TYR A 9 3.20 0.56 18.80
N LYS A 10 3.91 1.67 19.03
CA LYS A 10 5.13 1.70 19.83
C LYS A 10 5.38 3.08 20.42
N GLN A 11 5.95 3.15 21.61
CA GLN A 11 6.44 4.39 22.21
C GLN A 11 7.94 4.24 22.52
N ILE A 12 8.71 5.26 22.20
CA ILE A 12 10.17 5.30 22.37
C ILE A 12 10.51 6.66 22.94
N ASP A 13 11.28 6.68 24.03
CA ASP A 13 11.82 7.90 24.60
C ASP A 13 13.15 8.22 23.91
N VAL A 14 13.23 9.41 23.32
CA VAL A 14 14.40 9.88 22.58
C VAL A 14 14.87 11.19 23.18
N THR A 15 16.16 11.31 23.48
CA THR A 15 16.72 12.54 24.06
C THR A 15 16.63 13.70 23.06
N TYR A 16 16.30 14.89 23.55
CA TYR A 16 16.29 16.10 22.74
C TYR A 16 17.60 16.28 21.96
N GLY A 17 17.47 16.62 20.67
CA GLY A 17 18.58 16.92 19.77
C GLY A 17 19.32 15.69 19.22
N THR A 18 18.98 14.48 19.64
CA THR A 18 19.59 13.27 19.07
C THR A 18 18.97 12.91 17.72
N ALA A 19 19.76 12.27 16.86
CA ALA A 19 19.26 11.78 15.59
C ALA A 19 18.20 10.69 15.81
N ILE A 20 17.12 10.73 15.02
CA ILE A 20 16.08 9.71 15.06
C ILE A 20 16.37 8.68 13.97
N THR A 21 16.49 7.41 14.37
CA THR A 21 16.47 6.29 13.44
C THR A 21 15.02 5.85 13.23
N PRO A 22 14.50 5.84 11.99
CA PRO A 22 13.17 5.31 11.70
C PRO A 22 13.00 3.87 12.18
N GLU A 23 11.84 3.55 12.75
CA GLU A 23 11.47 2.18 13.09
C GLU A 23 11.36 1.31 11.81
N GLU A 24 11.73 0.03 11.92
CA GLU A 24 11.52 -0.91 10.83
C GLU A 24 10.02 -1.04 10.47
N ALA A 25 9.75 -1.23 9.18
CA ALA A 25 8.37 -1.37 8.71
C ALA A 25 7.73 -2.65 9.28
N PRO A 26 6.59 -2.56 10.00
CA PRO A 26 5.91 -3.74 10.51
C PRO A 26 5.34 -4.57 9.37
N THR A 27 5.20 -5.89 9.60
CA THR A 27 4.60 -6.83 8.64
C THR A 27 3.27 -7.36 9.15
N LYS A 28 2.28 -7.47 8.26
CA LYS A 28 0.96 -8.03 8.56
C LYS A 28 0.46 -8.84 7.36
N GLU A 29 0.10 -10.11 7.57
CA GLU A 29 -0.31 -11.00 6.49
C GLU A 29 -1.51 -10.43 5.71
N GLY A 30 -1.40 -10.40 4.38
CA GLY A 30 -2.44 -9.88 3.50
C GLY A 30 -2.53 -8.35 3.45
N TYR A 31 -1.58 -7.62 4.03
CA TYR A 31 -1.48 -6.16 3.96
C TYR A 31 -0.08 -5.72 3.52
N ILE A 32 -0.01 -4.52 2.92
CA ILE A 32 1.23 -3.81 2.61
C ILE A 32 1.31 -2.61 3.54
N PHE A 33 2.43 -2.46 4.24
CA PHE A 33 2.71 -1.26 5.01
C PHE A 33 3.08 -0.13 4.05
N MET A 34 2.37 1.00 4.13
CA MET A 34 2.53 2.13 3.21
C MET A 34 3.71 3.03 3.54
N GLY A 35 4.43 2.73 4.62
CA GLY A 35 5.53 3.54 5.15
C GLY A 35 5.09 4.36 6.36
N TRP A 36 6.08 4.95 7.01
CA TRP A 36 5.87 5.93 8.06
C TRP A 36 5.65 7.32 7.46
N SER A 37 4.95 8.19 8.20
CA SER A 37 4.88 9.62 7.95
C SER A 37 6.26 10.25 8.01
N GLU A 38 6.36 11.54 7.71
CA GLU A 38 7.62 12.27 7.83
C GLU A 38 8.17 12.15 9.26
N ILE A 39 9.46 11.79 9.35
CA ILE A 39 10.20 11.66 10.61
C ILE A 39 11.27 12.75 10.60
N PRO A 40 11.30 13.64 11.61
CA PRO A 40 12.34 14.66 11.69
C PRO A 40 13.71 14.00 11.89
N ALA A 41 14.75 14.58 11.29
CA ALA A 41 16.10 14.03 11.38
C ALA A 41 16.62 13.97 12.84
N THR A 42 16.19 14.91 13.68
CA THR A 42 16.56 15.00 15.10
C THR A 42 15.34 15.20 15.98
N MET A 43 15.37 14.66 17.20
CA MET A 43 14.29 14.79 18.17
C MET A 43 14.10 16.24 18.62
N PRO A 44 12.94 16.86 18.37
CA PRO A 44 12.66 18.23 18.79
C PRO A 44 12.36 18.30 20.29
N ALA A 45 12.19 19.52 20.83
CA ALA A 45 11.87 19.76 22.24
C ALA A 45 10.38 19.49 22.58
N HIS A 46 9.72 18.62 21.81
CA HIS A 46 8.33 18.22 21.98
C HIS A 46 8.15 16.80 21.45
N ASP A 47 7.05 16.16 21.85
CA ASP A 47 6.73 14.81 21.41
C ASP A 47 6.43 14.77 19.92
N VAL A 48 7.04 13.80 19.22
CA VAL A 48 6.78 13.55 17.80
C VAL A 48 5.81 12.39 17.68
N GLU A 49 4.76 12.58 16.89
CA GLU A 49 3.88 11.51 16.45
C GLU A 49 4.26 11.08 15.03
N VAL A 50 4.56 9.80 14.86
CA VAL A 50 4.84 9.17 13.56
C VAL A 50 3.70 8.21 13.27
N THR A 51 3.04 8.37 12.13
CA THR A 51 1.90 7.54 11.73
C THR A 51 2.30 6.61 10.59
N GLY A 52 1.71 5.42 10.55
CA GLY A 52 1.84 4.47 9.45
C GLY A 52 0.49 3.84 9.14
N GLU A 53 0.33 3.35 7.92
CA GLU A 53 -0.94 2.78 7.47
C GLU A 53 -0.73 1.44 6.77
N PHE A 54 -1.68 0.53 6.96
CA PHE A 54 -1.75 -0.72 6.20
C PHE A 54 -2.80 -0.65 5.10
N THR A 55 -2.41 -1.00 3.88
CA THR A 55 -3.36 -1.23 2.79
C THR A 55 -3.56 -2.73 2.57
N LYS A 56 -4.82 -3.18 2.57
CA LYS A 56 -5.16 -4.58 2.30
C LYS A 56 -4.79 -4.97 0.87
N VAL A 57 -4.06 -6.07 0.73
CA VAL A 57 -3.76 -6.66 -0.57
C VAL A 57 -5.06 -7.23 -1.16
N THR A 58 -5.46 -6.71 -2.31
CA THR A 58 -6.65 -7.19 -3.03
C THR A 58 -6.25 -8.13 -4.17
N ALA A 59 -7.21 -8.92 -4.67
CA ALA A 59 -7.00 -9.75 -5.86
C ALA A 59 -6.56 -8.93 -7.08
N ILE A 60 -7.05 -7.70 -7.22
CA ILE A 60 -6.62 -6.77 -8.27
C ILE A 60 -5.15 -6.40 -8.09
N MET A 61 -4.73 -6.03 -6.88
CA MET A 61 -3.32 -5.70 -6.62
C MET A 61 -2.39 -6.89 -6.89
N GLN A 62 -2.79 -8.12 -6.52
CA GLN A 62 -2.03 -9.32 -6.85
C GLN A 62 -1.93 -9.55 -8.38
N ALA A 63 -3.01 -9.26 -9.11
CA ALA A 63 -3.03 -9.34 -10.57
C ALA A 63 -2.17 -8.27 -11.24
N LEU A 64 -2.04 -7.09 -10.63
CA LEU A 64 -1.18 -6.00 -11.10
C LEU A 64 0.31 -6.23 -10.81
N GLY A 65 0.66 -7.15 -9.91
CA GLY A 65 2.04 -7.47 -9.56
C GLY A 65 2.76 -6.34 -8.83
N SER A 66 4.08 -6.50 -8.64
CA SER A 66 4.92 -5.58 -7.86
C SER A 66 5.09 -4.19 -8.48
N THR A 67 4.87 -4.06 -9.80
CA THR A 67 4.93 -2.78 -10.51
C THR A 67 3.64 -1.96 -10.36
N GLY A 68 2.58 -2.56 -9.80
CA GLY A 68 1.25 -1.98 -9.77
C GLY A 68 0.62 -1.80 -11.15
N ARG A 69 1.17 -2.46 -12.18
CA ARG A 69 0.74 -2.34 -13.58
C ARG A 69 0.68 -3.69 -14.27
N ALA A 70 -0.41 -3.94 -14.98
CA ALA A 70 -0.54 -5.12 -15.84
C ALA A 70 -1.36 -4.83 -17.09
N ASP A 71 -1.14 -5.62 -18.14
CA ASP A 71 -2.02 -5.62 -19.30
C ASP A 71 -3.34 -6.31 -18.93
N VAL A 72 -4.44 -5.74 -19.43
CA VAL A 72 -5.80 -6.19 -19.20
C VAL A 72 -6.39 -6.71 -20.50
N TYR A 73 -6.94 -7.91 -20.45
CA TYR A 73 -7.59 -8.58 -21.56
C TYR A 73 -9.03 -8.96 -21.20
N SER A 74 -9.88 -9.08 -22.21
CA SER A 74 -11.17 -9.77 -22.06
C SER A 74 -10.93 -11.25 -21.75
N ILE A 75 -11.96 -11.96 -21.30
CA ILE A 75 -11.89 -13.43 -21.12
C ILE A 75 -11.63 -14.18 -22.42
N GLU A 76 -11.90 -13.55 -23.56
CA GLU A 76 -11.64 -14.11 -24.89
C GLU A 76 -10.18 -13.88 -25.34
N GLY A 77 -9.36 -13.23 -24.49
CA GLY A 77 -7.95 -12.95 -24.78
C GLY A 77 -7.72 -11.69 -25.61
N ARG A 78 -8.75 -10.87 -25.86
CA ARG A 78 -8.58 -9.59 -26.57
C ARG A 78 -7.99 -8.55 -25.63
N LEU A 79 -6.90 -7.90 -26.04
CA LEU A 79 -6.29 -6.79 -25.30
C LEU A 79 -7.29 -5.63 -25.19
N ILE A 80 -7.53 -5.17 -23.95
CA ILE A 80 -8.37 -4.02 -23.63
C ILE A 80 -7.49 -2.81 -23.30
N MET A 81 -6.46 -3.01 -22.46
CA MET A 81 -5.60 -1.93 -22.00
C MET A 81 -4.19 -2.44 -21.68
N ARG A 82 -3.16 -1.67 -22.05
CA ARG A 82 -1.78 -1.96 -21.66
C ARG A 82 -1.40 -1.20 -20.42
N GLN A 83 -0.59 -1.82 -19.56
CA GLN A 83 0.01 -1.19 -18.38
C GLN A 83 -1.03 -0.50 -17.48
N ALA A 84 -2.22 -1.11 -17.34
CA ALA A 84 -3.29 -0.58 -16.52
C ALA A 84 -2.89 -0.52 -15.05
N THR A 85 -3.26 0.56 -14.39
CA THR A 85 -3.08 0.77 -12.95
C THR A 85 -4.27 0.26 -12.15
N LEU A 86 -4.19 0.29 -10.81
CA LEU A 86 -5.32 0.00 -9.94
C LEU A 86 -6.54 0.88 -10.22
N SER A 87 -6.33 2.17 -10.50
CA SER A 87 -7.40 3.10 -10.83
C SER A 87 -8.09 2.73 -12.14
N ASP A 88 -7.31 2.35 -13.15
CA ASP A 88 -7.84 1.93 -14.45
C ASP A 88 -8.69 0.66 -14.30
N VAL A 89 -8.19 -0.35 -13.57
CA VAL A 89 -8.92 -1.60 -13.33
C VAL A 89 -10.21 -1.36 -12.54
N LYS A 90 -10.19 -0.48 -11.54
CA LYS A 90 -11.41 -0.11 -10.79
C LYS A 90 -12.43 0.67 -11.64
N ALA A 91 -11.97 1.35 -12.69
CA ALA A 91 -12.82 2.07 -13.63
C ALA A 91 -13.51 1.14 -14.66
N LEU A 92 -13.04 -0.09 -14.84
CA LEU A 92 -13.66 -1.05 -15.76
C LEU A 92 -15.12 -1.37 -15.38
N PRO A 93 -16.01 -1.61 -16.37
CA PRO A 93 -17.36 -2.11 -16.11
C PRO A 93 -17.35 -3.45 -15.37
N ASN A 94 -18.44 -3.72 -14.63
CA ASN A 94 -18.64 -5.02 -13.99
C ASN A 94 -18.50 -6.14 -15.03
N GLY A 95 -17.71 -7.15 -14.70
CA GLY A 95 -17.35 -8.17 -15.67
C GLY A 95 -16.17 -9.02 -15.23
N LEU A 96 -15.76 -9.90 -16.13
CA LEU A 96 -14.65 -10.82 -15.91
C LEU A 96 -13.51 -10.45 -16.86
N TYR A 97 -12.29 -10.40 -16.34
CA TYR A 97 -11.11 -9.96 -17.08
C TYR A 97 -9.91 -10.85 -16.77
N LEU A 98 -8.93 -10.86 -17.68
CA LEU A 98 -7.60 -11.40 -17.43
C LEU A 98 -6.65 -10.23 -17.18
N ILE A 99 -6.07 -10.16 -15.99
CA ILE A 99 -5.19 -9.07 -15.55
C ILE A 99 -3.89 -9.71 -15.07
N GLY A 100 -2.77 -9.42 -15.74
CA GLY A 100 -1.49 -10.06 -15.40
C GLY A 100 -1.54 -11.59 -15.41
N GLY A 101 -2.34 -12.17 -16.32
CA GLY A 101 -2.56 -13.62 -16.43
C GLY A 101 -3.52 -14.21 -15.39
N ARG A 102 -4.08 -13.39 -14.48
CA ARG A 102 -5.06 -13.83 -13.47
C ARG A 102 -6.48 -13.47 -13.88
N LYS A 103 -7.42 -14.39 -13.69
CA LYS A 103 -8.85 -14.15 -13.88
C LYS A 103 -9.42 -13.35 -12.70
N VAL A 104 -9.88 -12.13 -12.97
CA VAL A 104 -10.37 -11.18 -11.95
C VAL A 104 -11.80 -10.77 -12.28
N ARG A 105 -12.71 -10.92 -11.32
CA ARG A 105 -14.09 -10.43 -11.41
C ARG A 105 -14.17 -9.04 -10.81
N ILE A 106 -14.55 -8.06 -11.63
CA ILE A 106 -14.85 -6.70 -11.18
C ILE A 106 -16.35 -6.61 -10.88
N VAL A 107 -16.67 -6.21 -9.65
CA VAL A 107 -18.03 -5.97 -9.18
C VAL A 107 -18.00 -4.67 -8.40
N ARG A 108 -18.97 -3.80 -8.66
CA ARG A 108 -19.26 -2.59 -7.89
C ARG A 108 -20.48 -2.82 -7.03
#